data_AF-A0A317DZF6-F1
#
_entry.id   AF-A0A317DZF6-F1
#
_cell.length_a   1.000
_cell.length_b   1.000
_cell.length_c   1.000
_cell.angle_alpha   90.00
_cell.angle_beta   90.00
_cell.angle_gamma   90.00
#
_symmetry.space_group_name_H-M   'P 1'
#
loop_
_entity.id
_entity.type
_entity.pdbx_description
1 polymer ?
#
loop_
_entity_poly.entity_id
_entity_poly.type
_entity_poly.pdbx_seq_one_letter_code
_entity_poly.pdbx_strand_id
1 'polypeptide(L)' 'MHRHTATTLLTPGDRVRHPGEPDWGIGQVQSVVGARVTVNFEHAGKRLINIAVIDLETVADHGH' A
#
# COMPACT_ATOMS: atom_id res chain seq x y z
N MET A 1 15.50 -16.82 13.31
CA MET A 1 14.26 -16.04 13.39
C MET A 1 13.84 -15.68 11.96
N HIS A 2 13.08 -16.55 11.30
CA HIS A 2 12.59 -16.30 9.94
C HIS A 2 11.48 -15.27 10.04
N ARG A 3 11.78 -14.00 9.75
CA ARG A 3 10.74 -12.98 9.59
C ARG A 3 10.05 -13.31 8.28
N HIS A 4 8.82 -13.78 8.37
CA HIS A 4 7.95 -14.00 7.23
C HIS A 4 7.89 -12.69 6.43
N THR A 5 8.43 -12.70 5.21
CA THR A 5 8.15 -11.67 4.21
C THR A 5 6.67 -11.77 3.92
N ALA A 6 5.88 -10.92 4.58
CA ALA A 6 4.46 -10.79 4.31
C ALA A 6 4.30 -10.13 2.95
N THR A 7 4.41 -10.91 1.87
CA THR A 7 3.85 -10.54 0.57
C THR A 7 2.33 -10.72 0.70
N THR A 8 1.71 -9.91 1.57
CA THR A 8 0.27 -9.89 1.73
C THR A 8 -0.29 -9.34 0.43
N LEU A 9 -1.10 -10.16 -0.24
CA LEU A 9 -1.89 -9.71 -1.39
C LEU A 9 -2.71 -8.51 -0.93
N LEU A 10 -2.40 -7.32 -1.46
CA LEU A 10 -3.12 -6.10 -1.11
C LEU A 10 -4.61 -6.28 -1.47
N THR A 11 -5.47 -5.86 -0.56
CA THR A 11 -6.92 -5.91 -0.70
C THR A 11 -7.52 -4.52 -0.50
N PRO A 12 -8.69 -4.23 -1.09
CA PRO A 12 -9.43 -3.01 -0.78
C PRO A 12 -9.66 -2.86 0.73
N GLY A 13 -9.21 -1.74 1.30
CA GLY A 13 -9.23 -1.46 2.74
C GLY A 13 -7.84 -1.46 3.39
N ASP A 14 -6.85 -2.12 2.80
CA ASP A 14 -5.50 -2.14 3.35
C ASP A 14 -4.87 -0.75 3.35
N ARG A 15 -4.12 -0.46 4.42
CA ARG A 15 -3.33 0.77 4.55
C ARG A 15 -1.90 0.51 4.10
N VAL A 16 -1.40 1.39 3.24
CA VAL A 16 -0.09 1.28 2.60
C VAL A 16 0.62 2.62 2.58
N ARG A 17 1.94 2.59 2.53
CA ARG A 17 2.78 3.77 2.31
C ARG A 17 3.62 3.59 1.05
N HIS A 18 3.81 4.69 0.32
CA HIS A 18 4.69 4.69 -0.84
C HIS A 18 6.14 5.00 -0.40
N PRO A 19 7.11 4.07 -0.58
CA PRO A 19 8.48 4.28 -0.10
C PRO A 19 9.21 5.40 -0.86
N GLY A 20 8.88 5.59 -2.14
CA GLY A 20 9.47 6.65 -2.97
C GLY A 20 8.84 8.03 -2.77
N GLU A 21 7.68 8.11 -2.11
CA GLU A 21 6.90 9.36 -1.96
C GLU A 21 6.33 9.45 -0.54
N PRO A 22 7.21 9.59 0.47
CA PRO A 22 6.81 9.60 1.87
C PRO A 22 5.87 10.77 2.23
N ASP A 23 5.92 11.87 1.47
CA ASP A 23 5.08 13.07 1.65
C ASP A 23 3.61 12.84 1.26
N TRP A 24 3.30 11.77 0.52
CA TRP A 24 1.91 11.44 0.17
C TRP A 24 1.09 11.00 1.39
N GLY A 25 1.76 10.61 2.48
CA GLY A 25 1.14 10.12 3.70
C GLY A 25 0.75 8.66 3.60
N ILE A 26 -0.15 8.23 4.48
CA ILE A 26 -0.72 6.88 4.42
C ILE A 26 -1.80 6.87 3.33
N GLY A 27 -1.82 5.78 2.58
CA GLY A 27 -2.81 5.53 1.55
C GLY A 27 -3.67 4.34 1.89
N GLN A 28 -4.94 4.41 1.53
CA GLN A 28 -5.84 3.26 1.62
C GLN A 28 -6.07 2.67 0.23
N VAL A 29 -5.88 1.37 0.10
CA VAL A 29 -6.18 0.63 -1.13
C VAL A 29 -7.68 0.68 -1.36
N GLN A 30 -8.10 1.16 -2.53
CA GLN A 30 -9.50 1.17 -2.95
C GLN A 30 -9.82 0.00 -3.87
N SER A 31 -8.88 -0.42 -4.71
CA SER A 31 -9.09 -1.52 -5.67
C SER A 31 -7.76 -2.12 -6.11
N VAL A 32 -7.77 -3.42 -6.40
CA VAL A 32 -6.59 -4.15 -6.91
C VAL A 32 -6.98 -4.88 -8.18
N VAL A 33 -6.25 -4.59 -9.27
CA VAL A 33 -6.46 -5.19 -10.59
C VAL A 33 -5.12 -5.74 -11.09
N GLY A 34 -4.87 -7.01 -10.80
CA GLY A 34 -3.57 -7.63 -11.05
C GLY A 34 -2.46 -6.92 -10.28
N ALA A 35 -1.45 -6.41 -11.00
CA ALA A 35 -0.36 -5.63 -10.40
C ALA A 35 -0.66 -4.13 -10.24
N ARG A 36 -1.84 -3.65 -10.66
CA ARG A 36 -2.24 -2.25 -10.56
C ARG A 36 -3.16 -2.04 -9.37
N VAL A 37 -2.70 -1.26 -8.41
CA VAL A 37 -3.39 -0.98 -7.16
C VAL A 37 -3.79 0.48 -7.14
N THR A 38 -5.08 0.77 -7.00
CA THR A 38 -5.56 2.13 -6.79
C THR A 38 -5.55 2.42 -5.31
N VAL A 39 -4.77 3.41 -4.89
CA VAL A 39 -4.61 3.84 -3.50
C VAL A 39 -5.06 5.29 -3.39
N ASN A 40 -5.86 5.61 -2.38
CA ASN A 40 -6.16 6.99 -2.03
C ASN A 40 -5.25 7.42 -0.88
N PHE A 41 -4.26 8.25 -1.20
CA PHE A 41 -3.31 8.83 -0.25
C PHE A 41 -3.88 10.10 0.40
N GLU A 42 -3.56 10.33 1.67
CA GLU A 42 -4.04 11.48 2.45
C GLU A 42 -3.66 12.83 1.82
N HIS A 43 -2.43 12.98 1.33
CA HIS A 43 -1.93 14.26 0.81
C HIS A 43 -1.90 14.33 -0.73
N ALA A 44 -1.80 13.19 -1.41
CA ALA A 44 -1.68 13.13 -2.86
C ALA A 44 -2.97 12.70 -3.58
N GLY A 45 -4.01 12.31 -2.82
CA GLY A 45 -5.28 11.81 -3.33
C GLY A 45 -5.14 10.44 -4.00
N LYS A 46 -6.05 10.15 -4.94
CA LYS A 46 -6.11 8.86 -5.64
C LYS A 46 -4.96 8.70 -6.64
N ARG A 47 -4.13 7.68 -6.43
CA ARG A 47 -3.00 7.30 -7.28
C ARG A 47 -3.08 5.84 -7.67
N LEU A 48 -2.65 5.55 -8.89
CA LEU A 48 -2.53 4.18 -9.39
C LEU A 48 -1.07 3.75 -9.27
N ILE A 49 -0.83 2.74 -8.44
CA ILE A 49 0.50 2.21 -8.16
C ILE A 49 0.66 0.86 -8.85
N ASN A 50 1.81 0.64 -9.48
CA ASN A 50 2.15 -0.66 -10.03
C ASN A 50 3.02 -1.44 -9.04
N ILE A 51 2.43 -2.40 -8.34
CA ILE A 51 3.13 -3.20 -7.33
C ILE A 51 4.11 -4.23 -7.90
N ALA A 52 4.12 -4.43 -9.22
CA ALA A 52 5.17 -5.20 -9.87
C ALA A 52 6.49 -4.42 -10.00
N VAL A 53 6.46 -3.09 -9.80
CA VAL A 53 7.63 -2.21 -9.91
C VAL A 53 7.95 -1.56 -8.56
N ILE A 54 6.92 -1.24 -7.77
CA ILE A 54 7.05 -0.52 -6.51
C ILE A 54 6.48 -1.39 -5.39
N ASP A 55 7.32 -1.76 -4.43
CA ASP A 55 6.88 -2.51 -3.26
C ASP A 55 6.24 -1.55 -2.25
N LEU A 56 4.92 -1.61 -2.11
CA LEU A 56 4.19 -0.77 -1.16
C LEU A 56 4.37 -1.32 0.26
N GLU A 57 4.73 -0.45 1.19
CA GLU A 57 4.89 -0.83 2.59
C GLU A 57 3.51 -0.92 3.24
N THR A 58 3.09 -2.13 3.63
CA THR A 58 1.83 -2.32 4.35
C THR A 58 1.97 -1.77 5.76
N VAL A 59 1.11 -0.81 6.11
CA VAL A 59 1.03 -0.26 7.45
C VAL A 59 0.00 -1.09 8.19
N ALA A 60 0.47 -2.15 8.86
CA ALA A 60 -0.37 -2.85 9.83
C ALA A 60 -0.73 -1.83 10.91
N ASP A 61 -1.99 -1.41 10.94
CA ASP A 61 -2.57 -0.78 12.11
C ASP A 61 -2.54 -1.85 13.21
N HIS A 62 -1.46 -1.86 13.99
CA HIS A 62 -1.38 -2.63 15.22
C HIS A 62 -2.30 -1.93 16.24
N GLY A 63 -3.60 -1.97 15.97
CA GLY A 63 -4.66 -1.64 16.90
C GLY A 63 -4.80 -2.80 17.90
N HIS A 64 -4.52 -2.45 19.15
CA HIS A 64 -4.53 -3.24 20.39
C HIS A 64 -5.76 -4.14 20.60
#